data_AF-J2GRU2-F1
#
_entry.id   AF-J2GRU2-F1
#
_cell.length_a   1.000
_cell.length_b   1.000
_cell.length_c   1.000
_cell.angle_alpha   90.00
_cell.angle_beta   90.00
_cell.angle_gamma   90.00
#
_symmetry.space_group_name_H-M   'P 1'
#
loop_
_entity.id
_entity.type
_entity.pdbx_description
1 polymer ?
#
loop_
_entity_poly.entity_id
_entity_poly.type
_entity_poly.pdbx_seq_one_letter_code
_entity_poly.pdbx_strand_id
1 'polypeptide(L)'
;MSTCPFSTFFGLKRKGKSESFFQGGKEKGEVHIVGKSTLAKQLEMINLTEEELSIVKALQPLIIQNIDAIVDYFYASIEKEPLLMKIVNQNSTIERLKLTLNRHISEMFSGRIDSAYIEQRSRIAVIHMRIGLEPKWYLSAFQNMMVALIDLLQKNIADKDEFVQALKAVTKILSIEQQIVLEEYENEHEKARQVEQDKKDELRILLTNSAHELAAVSEENSASVVQLTEQSREVLRFAENGTGFSTKAQDLSREGKEKLEKQQEQMCLIQSSVKQIAEEMNAMEANAEKIQGIVEVVTAIAEQTNLLALNAAIEAARAGEQGRGFAVVADEVRKLAEQTKKSVFGVRELIEKTNQQTVVLSSVVVEIQSLVQSSTAVVNETNAFFEGIMSAVSDSKEQSSRIQRELENFFKVMEDMNQAVAQVASSADELSEITENL
;
A
#
# COMPACT_ATOMS: atom_id res chain seq x y z
N MET A 1 61.45 -106.80 -20.46
CA MET A 1 61.06 -107.73 -19.40
C MET A 1 61.87 -107.40 -18.16
N SER A 2 61.18 -107.30 -17.01
CA SER A 2 61.67 -107.48 -15.64
C SER A 2 62.81 -106.61 -15.14
N THR A 3 62.87 -106.10 -13.92
CA THR A 3 62.03 -105.98 -12.71
C THR A 3 62.94 -105.14 -11.79
N CYS A 4 62.40 -104.21 -11.00
CA CYS A 4 63.18 -103.55 -9.94
C CYS A 4 63.85 -104.58 -9.02
N PRO A 5 64.94 -104.22 -8.30
CA PRO A 5 64.70 -103.85 -6.89
C PRO A 5 65.75 -102.91 -6.21
N PHE A 6 65.40 -102.50 -4.97
CA PHE A 6 66.18 -101.83 -3.91
C PHE A 6 66.57 -100.35 -4.14
N SER A 7 65.91 -99.34 -3.55
CA SER A 7 65.65 -98.97 -2.15
C SER A 7 66.84 -98.35 -1.38
N THR A 8 66.53 -97.22 -0.73
CA THR A 8 67.26 -96.46 0.32
C THR A 8 68.55 -95.71 -0.05
N PHE A 9 68.48 -94.36 -0.11
CA PHE A 9 69.30 -93.44 0.72
C PHE A 9 68.93 -91.95 0.45
N PHE A 10 68.95 -91.13 1.51
CA PHE A 10 68.56 -89.70 1.64
C PHE A 10 67.04 -89.45 1.75
N GLY A 11 66.42 -89.26 2.92
CA GLY A 11 66.93 -88.72 4.19
C GLY A 11 66.62 -87.23 4.39
N LEU A 12 65.43 -86.76 3.98
CA LEU A 12 64.90 -85.46 4.42
C LEU A 12 64.29 -85.63 5.82
N LYS A 13 65.05 -85.20 6.83
CA LYS A 13 64.55 -84.98 8.20
C LYS A 13 63.30 -84.10 8.14
N ARG A 14 62.16 -84.65 8.56
CA ARG A 14 61.01 -83.87 9.06
C ARG A 14 61.53 -82.92 10.14
N LYS A 15 61.50 -81.60 9.87
CA LYS A 15 61.53 -80.59 10.94
C LYS A 15 60.35 -80.85 11.87
N GLY A 16 60.57 -80.71 13.17
CA GLY A 16 59.63 -81.09 14.23
C GLY A 16 58.23 -80.50 14.06
N LYS A 17 57.23 -81.17 14.64
CA LYS A 17 55.87 -80.63 14.79
C LYS A 17 55.98 -79.22 15.37
N SER A 18 55.61 -78.20 14.59
CA SER A 18 55.24 -76.90 15.14
C SER A 18 54.13 -77.13 16.15
N GLU A 19 54.20 -76.52 17.33
CA GLU A 19 53.02 -76.40 18.18
C GLU A 19 51.92 -75.70 17.36
N SER A 20 50.69 -76.23 17.41
CA SER A 20 49.56 -75.65 16.69
C SER A 20 49.13 -74.38 17.43
N PHE A 21 48.92 -73.30 16.68
CA PHE A 21 48.61 -71.98 17.22
C PHE A 21 47.29 -71.99 18.01
N PHE A 22 46.33 -72.84 17.61
CA PHE A 22 45.02 -72.94 18.25
C PHE A 22 44.93 -74.01 19.36
N GLN A 23 46.05 -74.55 19.86
CA GLN A 23 46.06 -75.63 20.88
C GLN A 23 45.44 -75.25 22.23
N GLY A 24 45.34 -73.95 22.56
CA GLY A 24 44.71 -73.44 23.79
C GLY A 24 43.18 -73.54 23.84
N GLY A 25 42.55 -74.08 22.79
CA GLY A 25 41.10 -74.13 22.62
C GLY A 25 40.57 -72.84 21.98
N LYS A 26 39.58 -72.99 21.09
CA LYS A 26 38.86 -71.84 20.52
C LYS A 26 37.60 -71.63 21.34
N GLU A 27 37.47 -70.46 21.98
CA GLU A 27 36.21 -70.07 22.60
C GLU A 27 35.11 -69.88 21.55
N LYS A 28 33.86 -70.19 21.88
CA LYS A 28 32.74 -70.09 20.93
C LYS A 28 32.56 -68.63 20.48
N GLY A 29 32.47 -68.41 19.17
CA GLY A 29 32.06 -67.12 18.61
C GLY A 29 30.55 -66.90 18.78
N GLU A 30 30.12 -65.64 18.80
CA GLU A 30 28.74 -65.27 19.09
C GLU A 30 28.20 -64.30 18.02
N VAL A 31 27.10 -64.68 17.36
CA VAL A 31 26.33 -63.80 16.47
C VAL A 31 24.94 -63.61 17.05
N HIS A 32 24.63 -62.38 17.47
CA HIS A 32 23.35 -62.02 18.07
C HIS A 32 22.74 -60.83 17.31
N ILE A 33 22.15 -61.13 16.15
CA ILE A 33 21.47 -60.15 15.32
C ILE A 33 19.98 -60.42 15.33
N VAL A 34 19.21 -59.36 15.58
CA VAL A 34 17.76 -59.43 15.65
C VAL A 34 17.16 -59.44 14.25
N GLY A 35 16.49 -60.53 13.87
CA GLY A 35 15.70 -60.63 12.62
C GLY A 35 16.52 -60.82 11.34
N LYS A 36 15.84 -60.78 10.18
CA LYS A 36 16.44 -60.86 8.84
C LYS A 36 16.88 -59.47 8.34
N SER A 37 17.80 -58.81 9.07
CA SER A 37 18.36 -57.51 8.65
C SER A 37 19.25 -57.64 7.40
N THR A 38 19.53 -56.52 6.72
CA THR A 38 20.52 -56.46 5.62
C THR A 38 21.86 -57.00 6.07
N LEU A 39 22.30 -56.63 7.27
CA LEU A 39 23.52 -57.13 7.90
C LEU A 39 23.53 -58.65 8.10
N ALA A 40 22.40 -59.27 8.47
CA ALA A 40 22.33 -60.72 8.59
C ALA A 40 22.61 -61.42 7.25
N LYS A 41 22.10 -60.85 6.13
CA LYS A 41 22.38 -61.35 4.78
C LYS A 41 23.84 -61.11 4.36
N GLN A 42 24.43 -59.98 4.74
CA GLN A 42 25.84 -59.68 4.48
C GLN A 42 26.76 -60.69 5.17
N LEU A 43 26.50 -61.03 6.44
CA LEU A 43 27.25 -62.03 7.19
C LEU A 43 27.14 -63.43 6.57
N GLU A 44 25.93 -63.82 6.15
CA GLU A 44 25.70 -65.07 5.43
C GLU A 44 26.48 -65.08 4.10
N MET A 45 26.42 -63.99 3.33
CA MET A 45 27.10 -63.87 2.04
C MET A 45 28.62 -63.98 2.14
N ILE A 46 29.24 -63.41 3.18
CA ILE A 46 30.69 -63.52 3.41
C ILE A 46 31.08 -64.79 4.21
N ASN A 47 30.11 -65.61 4.60
CA ASN A 47 30.27 -66.78 5.47
C ASN A 47 31.01 -66.44 6.78
N LEU A 48 30.66 -65.34 7.45
CA LEU A 48 31.22 -65.01 8.77
C LEU A 48 30.36 -65.69 9.85
N THR A 49 30.68 -66.96 10.15
CA THR A 49 29.90 -67.78 11.08
C THR A 49 30.44 -67.71 12.52
N GLU A 50 29.76 -68.36 13.46
CA GLU A 50 30.28 -68.55 14.83
C GLU A 50 31.66 -69.25 14.84
N GLU A 51 31.97 -70.09 13.84
CA GLU A 51 33.28 -70.74 13.70
C GLU A 51 34.37 -69.75 13.31
N GLU A 52 34.11 -68.86 12.33
CA GLU A 52 35.06 -67.80 12.00
C GLU A 52 35.23 -66.81 13.15
N LEU A 53 34.16 -66.46 13.87
CA LEU A 53 34.27 -65.58 15.04
C LEU A 53 35.04 -66.24 16.19
N SER A 54 34.95 -67.57 16.32
CA SER A 54 35.79 -68.34 17.24
C SER A 54 37.27 -68.23 16.88
N ILE A 55 37.61 -68.22 15.58
CA ILE A 55 38.98 -67.96 15.10
C ILE A 55 39.39 -66.50 15.38
N VAL A 56 38.52 -65.53 15.07
CA VAL A 56 38.76 -64.10 15.36
C VAL A 56 39.09 -63.91 16.85
N LYS A 57 38.33 -64.54 17.74
CA LYS A 57 38.55 -64.49 19.20
C LYS A 57 39.89 -65.11 19.61
N ALA A 58 40.24 -66.25 19.02
CA ALA A 58 41.52 -66.91 19.30
C ALA A 58 42.74 -66.07 18.84
N LEU A 59 42.57 -65.20 17.85
CA LEU A 59 43.60 -64.25 17.43
C LEU A 59 43.74 -63.04 18.37
N GLN A 60 42.72 -62.73 19.17
CA GLN A 60 42.66 -61.53 20.00
C GLN A 60 43.87 -61.32 20.91
N PRO A 61 44.41 -62.35 21.63
CA PRO A 61 45.58 -62.15 22.48
C PRO A 61 46.83 -61.74 21.68
N LEU A 62 47.02 -62.34 20.50
CA LEU A 62 48.11 -61.99 19.59
C LEU A 62 47.96 -60.55 19.07
N ILE A 63 46.74 -60.15 18.71
CA ILE A 63 46.43 -58.79 18.26
C ILE A 63 46.67 -57.77 19.36
N ILE A 64 46.17 -58.02 20.58
CA ILE A 64 46.35 -57.12 21.74
C ILE A 64 47.84 -56.98 22.09
N GLN A 65 48.62 -58.07 22.07
CA GLN A 65 50.05 -58.02 22.35
C GLN A 65 50.83 -57.16 21.34
N ASN A 66 50.33 -57.00 20.11
CA ASN A 66 50.98 -56.26 19.03
C ASN A 66 50.20 -55.01 18.60
N ILE A 67 49.23 -54.57 19.41
CA ILE A 67 48.25 -53.55 19.03
C ILE A 67 48.90 -52.21 18.71
N ASP A 68 49.90 -51.82 19.50
CA ASP A 68 50.61 -50.54 19.33
C ASP A 68 51.36 -50.50 18.00
N ALA A 69 51.99 -51.61 17.59
CA ALA A 69 52.68 -51.71 16.31
C ALA A 69 51.71 -51.64 15.11
N ILE A 70 50.53 -52.27 15.24
CA ILE A 70 49.48 -52.22 14.22
C ILE A 70 48.96 -50.78 14.06
N VAL A 71 48.67 -50.13 15.18
CA VAL A 71 48.14 -48.76 15.21
C VAL A 71 49.18 -47.73 14.75
N ASP A 72 50.46 -47.91 15.11
CA ASP A 72 51.56 -47.09 14.62
C ASP A 72 51.70 -47.21 13.10
N TYR A 73 51.63 -48.42 12.55
CA TYR A 73 51.66 -48.64 11.10
C TYR A 73 50.46 -47.99 10.38
N PHE A 74 49.28 -48.09 10.98
CA PHE A 74 48.08 -47.44 10.47
C PHE A 74 48.27 -45.91 10.36
N TYR A 75 48.67 -45.24 11.45
CA TYR A 75 48.85 -43.79 11.43
C TYR A 75 50.06 -43.31 10.63
N ALA A 76 51.14 -44.09 10.52
CA ALA A 76 52.27 -43.76 9.65
C ALA A 76 51.88 -43.64 8.18
N SER A 77 50.79 -44.30 7.77
CA SER A 77 50.25 -44.17 6.42
C SER A 77 49.32 -42.96 6.28
N ILE A 78 48.60 -42.59 7.34
CA ILE A 78 47.75 -41.38 7.39
C ILE A 78 48.59 -40.10 7.39
N GLU A 79 49.72 -40.09 8.10
CA GLU A 79 50.67 -38.97 8.16
C GLU A 79 51.22 -38.55 6.79
N LYS A 80 51.19 -39.46 5.81
CA LYS A 80 51.67 -39.21 4.45
C LYS A 80 50.66 -38.44 3.59
N GLU A 81 49.39 -38.38 3.99
CA GLU A 81 48.34 -37.69 3.23
C GLU A 81 47.96 -36.37 3.93
N PRO A 82 48.35 -35.20 3.35
CA PRO A 82 48.10 -33.90 3.97
C PRO A 82 46.64 -33.62 4.27
N LEU A 83 45.70 -34.09 3.43
CA LEU A 83 44.27 -33.89 3.65
C LEU A 83 43.76 -34.61 4.91
N LEU A 84 44.21 -35.85 5.13
CA LEU A 84 43.83 -36.62 6.31
C LEU A 84 44.45 -36.04 7.57
N MET A 85 45.70 -35.56 7.50
CA MET A 85 46.33 -34.86 8.62
C MET A 85 45.62 -33.57 8.99
N LYS A 86 45.09 -32.84 8.01
CA LYS A 86 44.25 -31.66 8.29
C LYS A 86 42.99 -32.04 9.07
N ILE A 87 42.29 -33.10 8.66
CA ILE A 87 41.10 -33.61 9.37
C ILE A 87 41.47 -34.02 10.80
N VAL A 88 42.57 -34.78 10.98
CA VAL A 88 43.04 -35.21 12.30
C VAL A 88 43.32 -34.00 13.18
N ASN A 89 44.15 -33.06 12.74
CA ASN A 89 44.56 -31.90 13.54
C ASN A 89 43.41 -30.95 13.92
N GLN A 90 42.34 -30.92 13.12
CA GLN A 90 41.16 -30.10 13.40
C GLN A 90 40.23 -30.72 14.46
N ASN A 91 40.25 -32.05 14.60
CA ASN A 91 39.27 -32.77 15.42
C ASN A 91 39.92 -33.50 16.62
N SER A 92 41.22 -33.79 16.57
CA SER A 92 41.94 -34.59 17.57
C SER A 92 43.47 -34.48 17.45
N THR A 93 44.18 -35.38 18.12
CA THR A 93 45.61 -35.65 17.90
C THR A 93 45.82 -37.13 17.61
N ILE A 94 46.93 -37.48 16.95
CA ILE A 94 47.26 -38.87 16.65
C ILE A 94 47.32 -39.70 17.94
N GLU A 95 47.98 -39.21 18.99
CA GLU A 95 48.15 -39.92 20.27
C GLU A 95 46.79 -40.30 20.88
N ARG A 96 45.83 -39.37 20.87
CA ARG A 96 44.48 -39.62 21.39
C ARG A 96 43.72 -40.60 20.51
N LEU A 97 43.85 -40.48 19.18
CA LEU A 97 43.17 -41.38 18.24
C LEU A 97 43.73 -42.80 18.29
N LYS A 98 45.04 -42.96 18.52
CA LYS A 98 45.69 -44.28 18.75
C LYS A 98 45.02 -45.03 19.89
N LEU A 99 44.71 -44.36 21.01
CA LEU A 99 44.00 -44.98 22.14
C LEU A 99 42.60 -45.47 21.75
N THR A 100 41.86 -44.70 20.96
CA THR A 100 40.52 -45.08 20.50
C THR A 100 40.56 -46.20 19.45
N LEU A 101 41.55 -46.18 18.56
CA LEU A 101 41.73 -47.22 17.54
C LEU A 101 42.20 -48.54 18.18
N ASN A 102 43.08 -48.48 19.19
CA ASN A 102 43.47 -49.63 20.01
C ASN A 102 42.24 -50.34 20.60
N ARG A 103 41.31 -49.57 21.18
CA ARG A 103 40.04 -50.12 21.68
C ARG A 103 39.20 -50.72 20.56
N HIS A 104 39.02 -50.00 19.45
CA HIS A 104 38.21 -50.47 18.33
C HIS A 104 38.73 -51.79 17.73
N ILE A 105 40.04 -51.90 17.49
CA ILE A 105 40.66 -53.15 17.01
C ILE A 105 40.50 -54.26 18.07
N SER A 106 40.71 -53.96 19.35
CA SER A 106 40.52 -54.97 20.40
C SER A 106 39.10 -55.54 20.42
N GLU A 107 38.09 -54.69 20.23
CA GLU A 107 36.68 -55.08 20.16
C GLU A 107 36.32 -55.81 18.86
N MET A 108 36.92 -55.42 17.73
CA MET A 108 36.79 -56.12 16.45
C MET A 108 37.18 -57.60 16.57
N PHE A 109 38.20 -57.89 17.38
CA PHE A 109 38.67 -59.26 17.63
C PHE A 109 38.00 -59.95 18.84
N SER A 110 36.90 -59.42 19.38
CA SER A 110 36.21 -60.01 20.53
C SER A 110 35.50 -61.35 20.24
N GLY A 111 35.29 -61.67 18.96
CA GLY A 111 34.53 -62.84 18.52
C GLY A 111 33.02 -62.72 18.72
N ARG A 112 32.51 -61.51 18.96
CA ARG A 112 31.08 -61.24 19.12
C ARG A 112 30.60 -60.17 18.15
N ILE A 113 29.50 -60.46 17.44
CA ILE A 113 28.74 -59.47 16.66
C ILE A 113 27.31 -59.43 17.22
N ASP A 114 27.01 -58.36 17.96
CA ASP A 114 25.68 -58.09 18.53
C ASP A 114 25.21 -56.66 18.19
N SER A 115 24.01 -56.27 18.65
CA SER A 115 23.50 -54.91 18.43
C SER A 115 24.43 -53.82 18.97
N ALA A 116 25.10 -54.05 20.10
CA ALA A 116 26.03 -53.07 20.68
C ALA A 116 27.28 -52.88 19.81
N TYR A 117 27.80 -53.98 19.25
CA TYR A 117 28.86 -53.96 18.25
C TYR A 117 28.46 -53.07 17.08
N ILE A 118 27.29 -53.33 16.47
CA ILE A 118 26.81 -52.62 15.28
C ILE A 118 26.59 -51.14 15.55
N GLU A 119 25.90 -50.79 16.63
CA GLU A 119 25.64 -49.41 17.01
C GLU A 119 26.92 -48.61 17.23
N GLN A 120 27.95 -49.24 17.80
CA GLN A 120 29.24 -48.59 17.97
C GLN A 120 29.89 -48.26 16.63
N ARG A 121 29.82 -49.16 15.64
CA ARG A 121 30.38 -48.94 14.30
C ARG A 121 29.59 -47.90 13.53
N SER A 122 28.26 -47.92 13.63
CA SER A 122 27.39 -46.88 13.09
C SER A 122 27.73 -45.50 13.69
N ARG A 123 27.92 -45.39 15.02
CA ARG A 123 28.39 -44.14 15.65
C ARG A 123 29.74 -43.68 15.11
N ILE A 124 30.69 -44.59 14.91
CA ILE A 124 32.00 -44.28 14.33
C ILE A 124 31.85 -43.78 12.88
N ALA A 125 30.97 -44.40 12.08
CA ALA A 125 30.69 -43.98 10.72
C ALA A 125 30.14 -42.55 10.66
N VAL A 126 29.13 -42.24 11.49
CA VAL A 126 28.55 -40.89 11.60
C VAL A 126 29.60 -39.84 12.00
N ILE A 127 30.52 -40.18 12.91
CA ILE A 127 31.61 -39.26 13.29
C ILE A 127 32.54 -39.00 12.11
N HIS A 128 32.97 -40.04 11.40
CA HIS A 128 33.85 -39.89 10.24
C HIS A 128 33.19 -39.09 9.12
N MET A 129 31.91 -39.30 8.87
CA MET A 129 31.16 -38.49 7.91
C MET A 129 31.10 -37.02 8.34
N ARG A 130 30.81 -36.76 9.62
CA ARG A 130 30.70 -35.39 10.17
C ARG A 130 32.01 -34.60 10.06
N ILE A 131 33.16 -35.26 10.20
CA ILE A 131 34.47 -34.62 10.04
C ILE A 131 34.91 -34.55 8.57
N GLY A 132 34.07 -34.98 7.62
CA GLY A 132 34.32 -34.90 6.19
C GLY A 132 35.32 -35.95 5.67
N LEU A 133 35.47 -37.08 6.35
CA LEU A 133 36.31 -38.17 5.84
C LEU A 133 35.58 -38.85 4.67
N GLU A 134 36.12 -38.77 3.46
CA GLU A 134 35.51 -39.45 2.32
C GLU A 134 35.66 -41.00 2.44
N PRO A 135 34.64 -41.79 2.04
CA PRO A 135 34.68 -43.26 2.13
C PRO A 135 35.93 -43.91 1.53
N LYS A 136 36.44 -43.36 0.41
CA LYS A 136 37.65 -43.86 -0.27
C LYS A 136 38.88 -43.86 0.63
N TRP A 137 39.02 -42.86 1.51
CA TRP A 137 40.14 -42.76 2.44
C TRP A 137 39.97 -43.73 3.61
N TYR A 138 38.73 -43.91 4.08
CA TYR A 138 38.40 -44.91 5.09
C TYR A 138 38.76 -46.33 4.61
N LEU A 139 38.36 -46.68 3.39
CA LEU A 139 38.68 -47.97 2.76
C LEU A 139 40.20 -48.17 2.60
N SER A 140 40.92 -47.13 2.19
CA SER A 140 42.38 -47.16 2.06
C SER A 140 43.07 -47.41 3.41
N ALA A 141 42.53 -46.87 4.50
CA ALA A 141 43.06 -47.07 5.85
C ALA A 141 42.89 -48.54 6.32
N PHE A 142 41.76 -49.17 6.00
CA PHE A 142 41.53 -50.60 6.28
C PHE A 142 42.42 -51.52 5.44
N GLN A 143 42.77 -51.12 4.21
CA GLN A 143 43.76 -51.87 3.42
C GLN A 143 45.13 -51.90 4.12
N ASN A 144 45.57 -50.77 4.69
CA ASN A 144 46.82 -50.72 5.46
C ASN A 144 46.74 -51.58 6.73
N MET A 145 45.60 -51.56 7.42
CA MET A 145 45.33 -52.44 8.58
C MET A 145 45.43 -53.92 8.19
N MET A 146 44.84 -54.30 7.06
CA MET A 146 44.88 -55.67 6.55
C MET A 146 46.31 -56.14 6.29
N VAL A 147 47.15 -55.31 5.67
CA VAL A 147 48.57 -55.63 5.42
C VAL A 147 49.32 -55.84 6.73
N ALA A 148 49.16 -54.94 7.72
CA ALA A 148 49.79 -55.09 9.03
C ALA A 148 49.38 -56.38 9.74
N LEU A 149 48.10 -56.76 9.65
CA LEU A 149 47.58 -57.99 10.22
C LEU A 149 48.11 -59.23 9.48
N ILE A 150 48.19 -59.22 8.15
CA ILE A 150 48.78 -60.31 7.36
C ILE A 150 50.23 -60.58 7.79
N ASP A 151 51.04 -59.52 7.89
CA ASP A 151 52.45 -59.62 8.29
C ASP A 151 52.58 -60.16 9.73
N LEU A 152 51.67 -59.76 10.62
CA LEU A 152 51.64 -60.25 12.00
C LEU A 152 51.28 -61.74 12.06
N LEU A 153 50.25 -62.16 11.33
CA LEU A 153 49.82 -63.56 11.25
C LEU A 153 50.95 -64.43 10.68
N GLN A 154 51.62 -63.98 9.61
CA GLN A 154 52.69 -64.73 8.97
C GLN A 154 53.89 -64.96 9.90
N LYS A 155 54.20 -63.98 10.77
CA LYS A 155 55.30 -64.08 11.74
C LYS A 155 55.01 -65.04 12.89
N ASN A 156 53.73 -65.21 13.27
CA ASN A 156 53.35 -65.91 14.50
C ASN A 156 52.64 -67.25 14.27
N ILE A 157 52.16 -67.52 13.05
CA ILE A 157 51.49 -68.78 12.70
C ILE A 157 52.35 -69.53 11.67
N ALA A 158 53.08 -70.53 12.15
CA ALA A 158 53.98 -71.32 11.32
C ALA A 158 53.27 -72.38 10.47
N ASP A 159 52.13 -72.90 10.96
CA ASP A 159 51.31 -73.83 10.20
C ASP A 159 50.54 -73.12 9.08
N LYS A 160 50.66 -73.65 7.86
CA LYS A 160 50.11 -73.01 6.67
C LYS A 160 48.58 -73.04 6.67
N ASP A 161 47.96 -74.10 7.16
CA ASP A 161 46.51 -74.23 7.14
C ASP A 161 45.89 -73.34 8.22
N GLU A 162 46.51 -73.28 9.41
CA GLU A 162 46.13 -72.34 10.47
C GLU A 162 46.30 -70.87 10.04
N PHE A 163 47.38 -70.55 9.32
CA PHE A 163 47.59 -69.21 8.77
C PHE A 163 46.50 -68.82 7.77
N VAL A 164 46.14 -69.72 6.85
CA VAL A 164 45.07 -69.47 5.87
C VAL A 164 43.70 -69.33 6.56
N GLN A 165 43.43 -70.11 7.61
CA GLN A 165 42.20 -69.97 8.41
C GLN A 165 42.14 -68.61 9.11
N ALA A 166 43.21 -68.21 9.78
CA ALA A 166 43.32 -66.90 10.44
C ALA A 166 43.15 -65.75 9.43
N LEU A 167 43.82 -65.85 8.28
CA LEU A 167 43.74 -64.85 7.22
C LEU A 167 42.30 -64.69 6.71
N LYS A 168 41.59 -65.80 6.43
CA LYS A 168 40.19 -65.77 6.01
C LYS A 168 39.30 -65.09 7.05
N ALA A 169 39.46 -65.44 8.32
CA ALA A 169 38.70 -64.84 9.41
C ALA A 169 38.96 -63.33 9.52
N VAL A 170 40.22 -62.89 9.44
CA VAL A 170 40.61 -61.47 9.43
C VAL A 170 40.02 -60.72 8.23
N THR A 171 40.08 -61.29 7.04
CA THR A 171 39.50 -60.63 5.85
C THR A 171 37.98 -60.47 5.96
N LYS A 172 37.29 -61.44 6.57
CA LYS A 172 35.83 -61.39 6.77
C LYS A 172 35.45 -60.34 7.82
N ILE A 173 36.16 -60.28 8.97
CA ILE A 173 35.85 -59.29 10.01
C ILE A 173 36.17 -57.85 9.57
N LEU A 174 37.25 -57.64 8.79
CA LEU A 174 37.53 -56.33 8.22
C LEU A 174 36.51 -55.94 7.14
N SER A 175 36.03 -56.90 6.35
CA SER A 175 35.00 -56.66 5.34
C SER A 175 33.67 -56.24 5.97
N ILE A 176 33.23 -56.89 7.06
CA ILE A 176 31.99 -56.50 7.72
C ILE A 176 32.11 -55.12 8.41
N GLU A 177 33.28 -54.79 8.97
CA GLU A 177 33.56 -53.45 9.52
C GLU A 177 33.44 -52.36 8.45
N GLN A 178 33.94 -52.61 7.24
CA GLN A 178 33.77 -51.69 6.11
C GLN A 178 32.31 -51.58 5.65
N GLN A 179 31.59 -52.69 5.55
CA GLN A 179 30.20 -52.71 5.08
C GLN A 179 29.27 -51.92 6.01
N ILE A 180 29.37 -52.10 7.34
CA ILE A 180 28.55 -51.36 8.31
C ILE A 180 28.76 -49.85 8.17
N VAL A 181 30.02 -49.43 7.97
CA VAL A 181 30.35 -48.00 7.85
C VAL A 181 29.84 -47.43 6.53
N LEU A 182 30.01 -48.15 5.41
CA LEU A 182 29.52 -47.70 4.11
C LEU A 182 27.99 -47.58 4.07
N GLU A 183 27.26 -48.53 4.64
CA GLU A 183 25.80 -48.49 4.72
C GLU A 183 25.32 -47.24 5.49
N GLU A 184 25.99 -46.87 6.59
CA GLU A 184 25.66 -45.65 7.33
C GLU A 184 25.96 -44.36 6.54
N TYR A 185 27.06 -44.32 5.78
CA TYR A 185 27.34 -43.19 4.88
C TYR A 185 26.27 -43.02 3.81
N GLU A 186 25.82 -44.13 3.19
CA GLU A 186 24.76 -44.11 2.19
C GLU A 186 23.44 -43.60 2.79
N ASN A 187 23.05 -44.13 3.95
CA ASN A 187 21.84 -43.74 4.66
C ASN A 187 21.81 -42.25 5.01
N GLU A 188 22.92 -41.70 5.53
CA GLU A 188 23.01 -40.28 5.87
C GLU A 188 23.01 -39.39 4.63
N HIS A 189 23.66 -39.79 3.54
CA HIS A 189 23.59 -39.07 2.27
C HIS A 189 22.18 -39.08 1.65
N GLU A 190 21.45 -40.19 1.77
CA GLU A 190 20.06 -40.28 1.31
C GLU A 190 19.13 -39.37 2.13
N LYS A 191 19.27 -39.36 3.46
CA LYS A 191 18.54 -38.41 4.33
C LYS A 191 18.83 -36.96 3.95
N ALA A 192 20.10 -36.62 3.71
CA ALA A 192 20.48 -35.27 3.32
C ALA A 192 19.86 -34.86 1.98
N ARG A 193 19.85 -35.75 0.99
CA ARG A 193 19.19 -35.52 -0.31
C ARG A 193 17.68 -35.35 -0.16
N GLN A 194 17.02 -36.15 0.67
CA GLN A 194 15.59 -36.02 0.91
C GLN A 194 15.24 -34.66 1.54
N VAL A 195 16.00 -34.22 2.55
CA VAL A 195 15.80 -32.91 3.17
C VAL A 195 16.01 -31.76 2.18
N GLU A 196 16.97 -31.88 1.25
CA GLU A 196 17.15 -30.89 0.19
C GLU A 196 15.97 -30.88 -0.79
N GLN A 197 15.45 -32.05 -1.15
CA GLN A 197 14.31 -32.19 -2.04
C GLN A 197 13.02 -31.63 -1.41
N ASP A 198 12.73 -31.97 -0.15
CA ASP A 198 11.56 -31.47 0.58
C ASP A 198 11.56 -29.94 0.66
N LYS A 199 12.74 -29.33 0.86
CA LYS A 199 12.89 -27.86 0.83
C LYS A 199 12.62 -27.25 -0.54
N LYS A 200 13.03 -27.92 -1.62
CA LYS A 200 12.75 -27.46 -2.99
C LYS A 200 11.25 -27.53 -3.28
N ASP A 201 10.58 -28.58 -2.86
CA ASP A 201 9.15 -28.74 -3.06
C ASP A 201 8.34 -27.75 -2.22
N GLU A 202 8.73 -27.49 -0.96
CA GLU A 202 8.14 -26.42 -0.14
C GLU A 202 8.31 -25.04 -0.80
N LEU A 203 9.53 -24.75 -1.30
CA LEU A 203 9.81 -23.49 -2.00
C LEU A 203 8.99 -23.35 -3.29
N ARG A 204 8.84 -24.42 -4.07
CA ARG A 204 7.99 -24.42 -5.27
C ARG A 204 6.54 -24.06 -4.93
N ILE A 205 5.95 -24.73 -3.94
CA ILE A 205 4.57 -24.44 -3.52
C ILE A 205 4.42 -22.98 -3.08
N LEU A 206 5.36 -22.48 -2.27
CA LEU A 206 5.34 -21.09 -1.82
C LEU A 206 5.41 -20.10 -2.98
N LEU A 207 6.31 -20.33 -3.94
CA LEU A 207 6.48 -19.46 -5.10
C LEU A 207 5.26 -19.50 -6.03
N THR A 208 4.69 -20.67 -6.31
CA THR A 208 3.46 -20.80 -7.10
C THR A 208 2.29 -20.06 -6.47
N ASN A 209 2.09 -20.22 -5.16
CA ASN A 209 1.02 -19.51 -4.45
C ASN A 209 1.24 -17.99 -4.49
N SER A 210 2.50 -17.55 -4.28
CA SER A 210 2.86 -16.13 -4.36
C SER A 210 2.62 -15.55 -5.76
N ALA A 211 2.97 -16.27 -6.82
CA ALA A 211 2.70 -15.86 -8.20
C ALA A 211 1.20 -15.70 -8.46
N HIS A 212 0.39 -16.66 -8.00
CA HIS A 212 -1.06 -16.61 -8.15
C HIS A 212 -1.69 -15.43 -7.38
N GLU A 213 -1.24 -15.19 -6.15
CA GLU A 213 -1.68 -14.02 -5.36
C GLU A 213 -1.29 -12.69 -6.02
N LEU A 214 -0.06 -12.56 -6.53
CA LEU A 214 0.37 -11.36 -7.25
C LEU A 214 -0.47 -11.12 -8.52
N ALA A 215 -0.76 -12.18 -9.28
CA ALA A 215 -1.59 -12.08 -10.48
C ALA A 215 -3.01 -11.60 -10.14
N ALA A 216 -3.64 -12.20 -9.12
CA ALA A 216 -4.99 -11.82 -8.67
C ALA A 216 -5.05 -10.36 -8.18
N VAL A 217 -4.08 -9.94 -7.35
CA VAL A 217 -3.99 -8.56 -6.87
C VAL A 217 -3.75 -7.58 -8.02
N SER A 218 -2.96 -7.99 -9.03
CA SER A 218 -2.72 -7.18 -10.21
C SER A 218 -3.99 -6.98 -11.05
N GLU A 219 -4.78 -8.03 -11.26
CA GLU A 219 -6.08 -7.94 -11.96
C GLU A 219 -7.06 -7.02 -11.21
N GLU A 220 -7.17 -7.16 -9.89
CA GLU A 220 -8.03 -6.31 -9.05
C GLU A 220 -7.59 -4.83 -9.09
N ASN A 221 -6.28 -4.57 -8.99
CA ASN A 221 -5.75 -3.22 -9.09
C ASN A 221 -5.98 -2.62 -10.48
N SER A 222 -5.84 -3.40 -11.55
CA SER A 222 -6.13 -2.96 -12.92
C SER A 222 -7.59 -2.51 -13.06
N ALA A 223 -8.54 -3.32 -12.57
CA ALA A 223 -9.95 -2.96 -12.57
C ALA A 223 -10.22 -1.66 -11.76
N SER A 224 -9.57 -1.53 -10.59
CA SER A 224 -9.67 -0.34 -9.75
C SER A 224 -9.14 0.92 -10.44
N VAL A 225 -8.01 0.80 -11.16
CA VAL A 225 -7.41 1.88 -11.95
C VAL A 225 -8.36 2.37 -13.05
N VAL A 226 -8.99 1.44 -13.77
CA VAL A 226 -9.97 1.77 -14.81
C VAL A 226 -11.18 2.49 -14.21
N GLN A 227 -11.71 2.00 -13.09
CA GLN A 227 -12.86 2.61 -12.42
C GLN A 227 -12.54 4.04 -11.93
N LEU A 228 -11.39 4.23 -11.28
CA LEU A 228 -10.95 5.55 -10.80
C LEU A 228 -10.73 6.54 -11.96
N THR A 229 -10.23 6.06 -13.10
CA THR A 229 -10.07 6.88 -14.30
C THR A 229 -11.42 7.38 -14.81
N GLU A 230 -12.43 6.52 -14.86
CA GLU A 230 -13.77 6.90 -15.31
C GLU A 230 -14.44 7.88 -14.34
N GLN A 231 -14.37 7.62 -13.03
CA GLN A 231 -14.87 8.54 -12.02
C GLN A 231 -14.19 9.91 -12.12
N SER A 232 -12.88 9.94 -12.37
CA SER A 232 -12.12 11.19 -12.53
C SER A 232 -12.55 11.98 -13.76
N ARG A 233 -12.92 11.30 -14.86
CA ARG A 233 -13.52 11.96 -16.04
C ARG A 233 -14.87 12.58 -15.72
N GLU A 234 -15.69 11.94 -14.91
CA GLU A 234 -16.95 12.55 -14.47
C GLU A 234 -16.71 13.81 -13.64
N VAL A 235 -15.75 13.79 -12.71
CA VAL A 235 -15.37 14.97 -11.92
C VAL A 235 -14.85 16.09 -12.82
N LEU A 236 -14.06 15.76 -13.85
CA LEU A 236 -13.58 16.73 -14.83
C LEU A 236 -14.75 17.42 -15.54
N ARG A 237 -15.72 16.64 -16.03
CA ARG A 237 -16.92 17.15 -16.68
C ARG A 237 -17.75 18.03 -15.72
N PHE A 238 -17.84 17.67 -14.44
CA PHE A 238 -18.50 18.51 -13.44
C PHE A 238 -17.79 19.86 -13.25
N ALA A 239 -16.46 19.88 -13.24
CA ALA A 239 -15.69 21.11 -13.13
C ALA A 239 -15.81 21.98 -14.40
N GLU A 240 -15.83 21.39 -15.59
CA GLU A 240 -16.12 22.10 -16.85
C GLU A 240 -17.51 22.73 -16.84
N ASN A 241 -18.52 21.96 -16.46
CA ASN A 241 -19.89 22.47 -16.30
C ASN A 241 -19.96 23.58 -15.25
N GLY A 242 -19.26 23.44 -14.11
CA GLY A 242 -19.16 24.46 -13.07
C GLY A 242 -18.57 25.78 -13.58
N THR A 243 -17.56 25.71 -14.44
CA THR A 243 -16.97 26.88 -15.12
C THR A 243 -17.97 27.54 -16.08
N GLY A 244 -18.73 26.73 -16.82
CA GLY A 244 -19.80 27.20 -17.71
C GLY A 244 -20.93 27.90 -16.95
N PHE A 245 -21.42 27.30 -15.87
CA PHE A 245 -22.44 27.89 -15.00
C PHE A 245 -21.96 29.18 -14.34
N SER A 246 -20.71 29.22 -13.87
CA SER A 246 -20.11 30.42 -13.30
C SER A 246 -20.06 31.55 -14.33
N THR A 247 -19.63 31.25 -15.56
CA THR A 247 -19.61 32.27 -16.64
C THR A 247 -21.01 32.80 -16.94
N LYS A 248 -22.02 31.92 -17.03
CA LYS A 248 -23.41 32.34 -17.24
C LYS A 248 -23.97 33.19 -16.09
N ALA A 249 -23.64 32.83 -14.85
CA ALA A 249 -24.03 33.61 -13.67
C ALA A 249 -23.35 34.99 -13.64
N GLN A 250 -22.09 35.07 -14.07
CA GLN A 250 -21.36 36.34 -14.21
C GLN A 250 -22.03 37.26 -15.23
N ASP A 251 -22.42 36.73 -16.40
CA ASP A 251 -23.12 37.50 -17.44
C ASP A 251 -24.48 38.00 -16.97
N LEU A 252 -25.29 37.15 -16.32
CA LEU A 252 -26.60 37.54 -15.77
C LEU A 252 -26.45 38.60 -14.66
N SER A 253 -25.42 38.49 -13.83
CA SER A 253 -25.14 39.47 -12.78
C SER A 253 -24.73 40.82 -13.35
N ARG A 254 -23.91 40.81 -14.41
CA ARG A 254 -23.54 42.01 -15.16
C ARG A 254 -24.75 42.69 -15.81
N GLU A 255 -25.61 41.92 -16.48
CA GLU A 255 -26.85 42.45 -17.07
C GLU A 255 -27.78 43.04 -15.98
N GLY A 256 -27.85 42.38 -14.81
CA GLY A 256 -28.58 42.88 -13.65
C GLY A 256 -28.06 44.24 -13.17
N LYS A 257 -26.72 44.39 -13.07
CA LYS A 257 -26.07 45.65 -12.67
C LYS A 257 -26.34 46.77 -13.68
N GLU A 258 -26.24 46.50 -14.98
CA GLU A 258 -26.56 47.49 -16.03
C GLU A 258 -28.02 47.96 -15.96
N LYS A 259 -28.97 47.07 -15.62
CA LYS A 259 -30.37 47.45 -15.42
C LYS A 259 -30.56 48.32 -14.17
N LEU A 260 -29.84 48.03 -13.09
CA LEU A 260 -29.87 48.84 -11.87
C LEU A 260 -29.25 50.24 -12.07
N GLU A 261 -28.18 50.34 -12.85
CA GLU A 261 -27.58 51.63 -13.22
C GLU A 261 -28.60 52.51 -13.96
N LYS A 262 -29.34 51.95 -14.93
CA LYS A 262 -30.43 52.65 -15.61
C LYS A 262 -31.56 53.04 -14.65
N GLN A 263 -31.91 52.18 -13.71
CA GLN A 263 -32.94 52.48 -12.71
C GLN A 263 -32.49 53.60 -11.76
N GLN A 264 -31.20 53.64 -11.39
CA GLN A 264 -30.61 54.71 -10.59
C GLN A 264 -30.67 56.05 -11.32
N GLU A 265 -30.36 56.09 -12.62
CA GLU A 265 -30.51 57.29 -13.46
C GLU A 265 -31.96 57.78 -13.49
N GLN A 266 -32.93 56.88 -13.66
CA GLN A 266 -34.35 57.22 -13.62
C GLN A 266 -34.77 57.80 -12.25
N MET A 267 -34.27 57.26 -11.14
CA MET A 267 -34.55 57.80 -9.80
C MET A 267 -33.99 59.21 -9.63
N CYS A 268 -32.80 59.50 -10.15
CA CYS A 268 -32.26 60.87 -10.18
C CYS A 268 -33.14 61.83 -10.98
N LEU A 269 -33.67 61.40 -12.14
CA LEU A 269 -34.58 62.22 -12.95
C LEU A 269 -35.91 62.48 -12.23
N ILE A 270 -36.48 61.46 -11.56
CA ILE A 270 -37.69 61.63 -10.75
C ILE A 270 -37.41 62.59 -9.59
N GLN A 271 -36.29 62.44 -8.88
CA GLN A 271 -35.91 63.34 -7.79
C GLN A 271 -35.82 64.81 -8.25
N SER A 272 -35.21 65.06 -9.40
CA SER A 272 -35.15 66.39 -10.01
C SER A 272 -36.54 66.92 -10.36
N SER A 273 -37.41 66.07 -10.91
CA SER A 273 -38.77 66.45 -11.28
C SER A 273 -39.63 66.79 -10.06
N VAL A 274 -39.53 66.00 -8.99
CA VAL A 274 -40.20 66.25 -7.71
C VAL A 274 -39.75 67.56 -7.10
N LYS A 275 -38.44 67.88 -7.16
CA LYS A 275 -37.91 69.16 -6.72
C LYS A 275 -38.48 70.32 -7.53
N GLN A 276 -38.56 70.20 -8.85
CA GLN A 276 -39.16 71.23 -9.71
C GLN A 276 -40.65 71.42 -9.40
N ILE A 277 -41.41 70.34 -9.18
CA ILE A 277 -42.81 70.43 -8.78
C ILE A 277 -42.93 71.17 -7.44
N ALA A 278 -42.08 70.87 -6.45
CA ALA A 278 -42.08 71.58 -5.18
C ALA A 278 -41.85 73.10 -5.35
N GLU A 279 -40.95 73.49 -6.24
CA GLU A 279 -40.67 74.91 -6.57
C GLU A 279 -41.88 75.60 -7.22
N GLU A 280 -42.52 74.97 -8.21
CA GLU A 280 -43.72 75.48 -8.88
C GLU A 280 -44.91 75.60 -7.92
N MET A 281 -45.04 74.66 -6.97
CA MET A 281 -46.08 74.69 -5.94
C MET A 281 -45.92 75.90 -5.01
N ASN A 282 -44.70 76.19 -4.57
CA ASN A 282 -44.41 77.39 -3.78
C ASN A 282 -44.70 78.68 -4.57
N ALA A 283 -44.40 78.69 -5.87
CA ALA A 283 -44.72 79.82 -6.74
C ALA A 283 -46.25 80.00 -6.92
N MET A 284 -47.00 78.90 -7.02
CA MET A 284 -48.45 78.91 -7.12
C MET A 284 -49.11 79.45 -5.85
N GLU A 285 -48.63 79.03 -4.67
CA GLU A 285 -49.05 79.56 -3.37
C GLU A 285 -48.83 81.08 -3.29
N ALA A 286 -47.62 81.55 -3.63
CA ALA A 286 -47.29 82.97 -3.63
C ALA A 286 -48.14 83.79 -4.63
N ASN A 287 -48.50 83.21 -5.77
CA ASN A 287 -49.39 83.86 -6.74
C ASN A 287 -50.83 83.91 -6.24
N ALA A 288 -51.32 82.85 -5.59
CA ALA A 288 -52.66 82.83 -5.00
C ALA A 288 -52.80 83.87 -3.88
N GLU A 289 -51.78 84.05 -3.03
CA GLU A 289 -51.74 85.13 -2.02
C GLU A 289 -51.83 86.53 -2.66
N LYS A 290 -51.07 86.78 -3.74
CA LYS A 290 -51.13 88.05 -4.46
C LYS A 290 -52.51 88.31 -5.04
N ILE A 291 -53.14 87.30 -5.64
CA ILE A 291 -54.50 87.44 -6.21
C ILE A 291 -55.52 87.67 -5.09
N GLN A 292 -55.38 86.99 -3.96
CA GLN A 292 -56.22 87.23 -2.78
C GLN A 292 -56.15 88.70 -2.34
N GLY A 293 -54.96 89.29 -2.29
CA GLY A 293 -54.80 90.73 -2.01
C GLY A 293 -55.46 91.64 -3.05
N ILE A 294 -55.38 91.30 -4.34
CA ILE A 294 -56.09 92.05 -5.41
C ILE A 294 -57.60 91.95 -5.23
N VAL A 295 -58.13 90.75 -4.98
CA VAL A 295 -59.56 90.48 -4.74
C VAL A 295 -60.09 91.35 -3.58
N GLU A 296 -59.31 91.50 -2.50
CA GLU A 296 -59.66 92.37 -1.37
C GLU A 296 -59.75 93.85 -1.78
N VAL A 297 -58.75 94.35 -2.53
CA VAL A 297 -58.76 95.73 -3.05
C VAL A 297 -59.94 95.98 -3.98
N VAL A 298 -60.21 95.08 -4.94
CA VAL A 298 -61.34 95.25 -5.87
C VAL A 298 -62.68 95.17 -5.14
N THR A 299 -62.80 94.31 -4.12
CA THR A 299 -64.01 94.26 -3.28
C THR A 299 -64.24 95.60 -2.58
N ALA A 300 -63.19 96.20 -2.00
CA ALA A 300 -63.27 97.51 -1.36
C ALA A 300 -63.64 98.62 -2.36
N ILE A 301 -63.09 98.60 -3.58
CA ILE A 301 -63.44 99.54 -4.65
C ILE A 301 -64.91 99.38 -5.07
N ALA A 302 -65.40 98.14 -5.23
CA ALA A 302 -66.79 97.87 -5.57
C ALA A 302 -67.74 98.37 -4.48
N GLU A 303 -67.41 98.18 -3.19
CA GLU A 303 -68.20 98.72 -2.08
C GLU A 303 -68.20 100.25 -2.04
N GLN A 304 -67.04 100.89 -2.23
CA GLN A 304 -66.95 102.34 -2.34
C GLN A 304 -67.75 102.88 -3.54
N THR A 305 -67.66 102.22 -4.69
CA THR A 305 -68.39 102.62 -5.91
C THR A 305 -69.89 102.47 -5.71
N ASN A 306 -70.34 101.40 -5.04
CA ASN A 306 -71.73 101.18 -4.69
C ASN A 306 -72.26 102.28 -3.74
N LEU A 307 -71.45 102.69 -2.75
CA LEU A 307 -71.77 103.80 -1.86
C LEU A 307 -71.82 105.15 -2.58
N LEU A 308 -70.89 105.42 -3.50
CA LEU A 308 -70.88 106.62 -4.33
C LEU A 308 -72.12 106.68 -5.25
N ALA A 309 -72.46 105.55 -5.87
CA ALA A 309 -73.65 105.42 -6.71
C ALA A 309 -74.94 105.62 -5.91
N LEU A 310 -75.01 105.09 -4.68
CA LEU A 310 -76.13 105.33 -3.77
C LEU A 310 -76.27 106.82 -3.42
N ASN A 311 -75.16 107.49 -3.09
CA ASN A 311 -75.16 108.93 -2.82
C ASN A 311 -75.60 109.74 -4.05
N ALA A 312 -75.14 109.36 -5.25
CA ALA A 312 -75.55 109.99 -6.50
C ALA A 312 -77.04 109.77 -6.81
N ALA A 313 -77.58 108.58 -6.52
CA ALA A 313 -79.01 108.30 -6.68
C ALA A 313 -79.88 109.14 -5.72
N ILE A 314 -79.42 109.35 -4.47
CA ILE A 314 -80.06 110.23 -3.49
C ILE A 314 -80.08 111.68 -4.00
N GLU A 315 -78.95 112.19 -4.50
CA GLU A 315 -78.85 113.57 -4.99
C GLU A 315 -79.66 113.78 -6.29
N ALA A 316 -79.70 112.76 -7.17
CA ALA A 316 -80.54 112.77 -8.36
C ALA A 316 -82.04 112.80 -8.02
N ALA A 317 -82.49 112.07 -6.99
CA ALA A 317 -83.85 112.15 -6.48
C ALA A 317 -84.17 113.53 -5.89
N ARG A 318 -83.18 114.19 -5.27
CA ARG A 318 -83.28 115.52 -4.67
C ARG A 318 -83.43 116.64 -5.71
N ALA A 319 -82.84 116.48 -6.89
CA ALA A 319 -82.92 117.42 -8.02
C ALA A 319 -84.25 117.38 -8.81
N GLY A 320 -85.19 116.49 -8.44
CA GLY A 320 -86.52 116.41 -9.06
C GLY A 320 -86.50 116.06 -10.56
N GLU A 321 -87.30 116.75 -11.38
CA GLU A 321 -87.39 116.49 -12.83
C GLU A 321 -86.05 116.66 -13.57
N GLN A 322 -85.16 117.55 -13.10
CA GLN A 322 -83.85 117.79 -13.71
C GLN A 322 -82.83 116.66 -13.42
N GLY A 323 -83.09 115.81 -12.42
CA GLY A 323 -82.21 114.72 -11.99
C GLY A 323 -82.52 113.35 -12.62
N ARG A 324 -83.60 113.21 -13.39
CA ARG A 324 -84.07 111.90 -13.89
C ARG A 324 -83.03 111.14 -14.72
N GLY A 325 -82.27 111.83 -15.58
CA GLY A 325 -81.18 111.21 -16.34
C GLY A 325 -80.02 110.74 -15.46
N PHE A 326 -79.67 111.52 -14.43
CA PHE A 326 -78.63 111.17 -13.45
C PHE A 326 -79.03 110.00 -12.56
N ALA A 327 -80.32 109.90 -12.18
CA ALA A 327 -80.82 108.79 -11.37
C ALA A 327 -80.65 107.43 -12.08
N VAL A 328 -80.92 107.39 -13.40
CA VAL A 328 -80.74 106.17 -14.21
C VAL A 328 -79.26 105.76 -14.26
N VAL A 329 -78.35 106.71 -14.46
CA VAL A 329 -76.91 106.44 -14.46
C VAL A 329 -76.44 105.96 -13.09
N ALA A 330 -76.89 106.58 -12.01
CA ALA A 330 -76.53 106.19 -10.65
C ALA A 330 -77.01 104.77 -10.31
N ASP A 331 -78.24 104.40 -10.68
CA ASP A 331 -78.74 103.04 -10.51
C ASP A 331 -77.97 102.02 -11.37
N GLU A 332 -77.54 102.40 -12.59
CA GLU A 332 -76.73 101.53 -13.45
C GLU A 332 -75.32 101.30 -12.85
N VAL A 333 -74.68 102.34 -12.34
CA VAL A 333 -73.38 102.24 -11.63
C VAL A 333 -73.51 101.41 -10.36
N ARG A 334 -74.62 101.55 -9.62
CA ARG A 334 -74.91 100.74 -8.43
C ARG A 334 -75.02 99.25 -8.78
N LYS A 335 -75.79 98.91 -9.81
CA LYS A 335 -75.90 97.53 -10.31
C LYS A 335 -74.57 96.98 -10.78
N LEU A 336 -73.76 97.77 -11.48
CA LEU A 336 -72.41 97.38 -11.92
C LEU A 336 -71.49 97.09 -10.72
N ALA A 337 -71.55 97.92 -9.68
CA ALA A 337 -70.77 97.72 -8.46
C ALA A 337 -71.18 96.45 -7.70
N GLU A 338 -72.50 96.19 -7.60
CA GLU A 338 -73.03 94.97 -6.97
C GLU A 338 -72.70 93.71 -7.79
N GLN A 339 -72.79 93.78 -9.13
CA GLN A 339 -72.31 92.72 -10.02
C GLN A 339 -70.81 92.49 -9.86
N THR A 340 -69.99 93.54 -9.79
CA THR A 340 -68.54 93.43 -9.57
C THR A 340 -68.24 92.71 -8.25
N LYS A 341 -68.92 93.09 -7.15
CA LYS A 341 -68.77 92.42 -5.85
C LYS A 341 -69.11 90.92 -5.93
N LYS A 342 -70.19 90.57 -6.62
CA LYS A 342 -70.59 89.16 -6.82
C LYS A 342 -69.54 88.38 -7.64
N SER A 343 -69.01 88.98 -8.70
CA SER A 343 -67.96 88.36 -9.51
C SER A 343 -66.67 88.17 -8.72
N VAL A 344 -66.25 89.17 -7.95
CA VAL A 344 -65.05 89.11 -7.10
C VAL A 344 -65.20 88.06 -5.98
N PHE A 345 -66.41 87.89 -5.44
CA PHE A 345 -66.70 86.79 -4.49
C PHE A 345 -66.48 85.41 -5.13
N GLY A 346 -66.93 85.20 -6.37
CA GLY A 346 -66.67 83.96 -7.11
C GLY A 346 -65.17 83.72 -7.36
N VAL A 347 -64.39 84.78 -7.63
CA VAL A 347 -62.92 84.68 -7.75
C VAL A 347 -62.30 84.28 -6.41
N ARG A 348 -62.78 84.83 -5.29
CA ARG A 348 -62.31 84.45 -3.95
C ARG A 348 -62.49 82.97 -3.67
N GLU A 349 -63.67 82.41 -3.95
CA GLU A 349 -63.93 80.97 -3.76
C GLU A 349 -62.99 80.11 -4.62
N LEU A 350 -62.69 80.54 -5.86
CA LEU A 350 -61.72 79.83 -6.72
C LEU A 350 -60.32 79.86 -6.13
N ILE A 351 -59.86 81.00 -5.60
CA ILE A 351 -58.54 81.13 -4.95
C ILE A 351 -58.44 80.26 -3.69
N GLU A 352 -59.48 80.25 -2.86
CA GLU A 352 -59.51 79.41 -1.66
C GLU A 352 -59.45 77.92 -2.02
N LYS A 353 -60.17 77.51 -3.06
CA LYS A 353 -60.09 76.15 -3.60
C LYS A 353 -58.71 75.82 -4.17
N THR A 354 -58.08 76.75 -4.90
CA THR A 354 -56.71 76.57 -5.41
C THR A 354 -55.70 76.42 -4.28
N ASN A 355 -55.82 77.20 -3.20
CA ASN A 355 -54.95 77.05 -2.02
C ASN A 355 -55.12 75.70 -1.35
N GLN A 356 -56.36 75.23 -1.15
CA GLN A 356 -56.61 73.89 -0.60
C GLN A 356 -55.98 72.80 -1.47
N GLN A 357 -56.14 72.88 -2.79
CA GLN A 357 -55.49 71.95 -3.73
C GLN A 357 -53.96 72.03 -3.65
N THR A 358 -53.41 73.22 -3.44
CA THR A 358 -51.97 73.45 -3.33
C THR A 358 -51.38 72.74 -2.11
N VAL A 359 -52.04 72.86 -0.96
CA VAL A 359 -51.64 72.17 0.29
C VAL A 359 -51.67 70.65 0.13
N VAL A 360 -52.73 70.10 -0.47
CA VAL A 360 -52.84 68.65 -0.71
C VAL A 360 -51.71 68.16 -1.61
N LEU A 361 -51.45 68.83 -2.73
CA LEU A 361 -50.37 68.47 -3.65
C LEU A 361 -48.99 68.58 -3.00
N SER A 362 -48.75 69.56 -2.13
CA SER A 362 -47.50 69.68 -1.38
C SER A 362 -47.24 68.45 -0.50
N SER A 363 -48.28 67.93 0.18
CA SER A 363 -48.17 66.70 0.97
C SER A 363 -47.81 65.48 0.11
N VAL A 364 -48.38 65.38 -1.10
CA VAL A 364 -48.09 64.31 -2.06
C VAL A 364 -46.65 64.40 -2.56
N VAL A 365 -46.13 65.60 -2.80
CA VAL A 365 -44.73 65.82 -3.21
C VAL A 365 -43.75 65.33 -2.15
N VAL A 366 -44.02 65.60 -0.86
CA VAL A 366 -43.21 65.11 0.26
C VAL A 366 -43.23 63.58 0.33
N GLU A 367 -44.40 62.96 0.13
CA GLU A 367 -44.53 61.50 0.09
C GLU A 367 -43.73 60.89 -1.06
N ILE A 368 -43.84 61.46 -2.27
CA ILE A 368 -43.05 61.00 -3.44
C ILE A 368 -41.56 61.15 -3.17
N GLN A 369 -41.12 62.25 -2.56
CA GLN A 369 -39.71 62.45 -2.22
C GLN A 369 -39.19 61.36 -1.27
N SER A 370 -39.99 60.98 -0.26
CA SER A 370 -39.65 59.86 0.64
C SER A 370 -39.58 58.52 -0.11
N LEU A 371 -40.50 58.26 -1.03
CA LEU A 371 -40.53 57.03 -1.83
C LEU A 371 -39.31 56.93 -2.77
N VAL A 372 -38.90 58.04 -3.38
CA VAL A 372 -37.68 58.09 -4.22
C VAL A 372 -36.44 57.82 -3.39
N GLN A 373 -36.30 58.45 -2.22
CA GLN A 373 -35.16 58.22 -1.33
C GLN A 373 -35.06 56.77 -0.86
N SER A 374 -36.18 56.16 -0.49
CA SER A 374 -36.26 54.74 -0.13
C SER A 374 -35.88 53.84 -1.32
N SER A 375 -36.40 54.15 -2.52
CA SER A 375 -36.11 53.38 -3.74
C SER A 375 -34.62 53.45 -4.10
N THR A 376 -33.98 54.62 -3.97
CA THR A 376 -32.54 54.77 -4.17
C THR A 376 -31.72 53.94 -3.18
N ALA A 377 -32.13 53.87 -1.90
CA ALA A 377 -31.46 53.02 -0.92
C ALA A 377 -31.52 51.53 -1.30
N VAL A 378 -32.69 51.05 -1.74
CA VAL A 378 -32.89 49.67 -2.19
C VAL A 378 -32.06 49.35 -3.44
N VAL A 379 -31.98 50.28 -4.41
CA VAL A 379 -31.14 50.10 -5.61
C VAL A 379 -29.66 49.96 -5.23
N ASN A 380 -29.16 50.79 -4.31
CA ASN A 380 -27.78 50.70 -3.84
C ASN A 380 -27.48 49.38 -3.10
N GLU A 381 -28.40 48.93 -2.24
CA GLU A 381 -28.26 47.63 -1.57
C GLU A 381 -28.26 46.47 -2.58
N THR A 382 -29.15 46.52 -3.57
CA THR A 382 -29.23 45.51 -4.62
C THR A 382 -27.95 45.50 -5.47
N ASN A 383 -27.36 46.66 -5.75
CA ASN A 383 -26.07 46.77 -6.44
C ASN A 383 -24.95 46.07 -5.65
N ALA A 384 -24.85 46.30 -4.34
CA ALA A 384 -23.87 45.63 -3.48
C ALA A 384 -24.09 44.10 -3.45
N PHE A 385 -25.35 43.65 -3.48
CA PHE A 385 -25.67 42.22 -3.56
C PHE A 385 -25.15 41.58 -4.86
N PHE A 386 -25.32 42.24 -6.01
CA PHE A 386 -24.76 41.76 -7.28
C PHE A 386 -23.22 41.72 -7.29
N GLU A 387 -22.55 42.68 -6.64
CA GLU A 387 -21.10 42.63 -6.46
C GLU A 387 -20.65 41.42 -5.63
N GLY A 388 -21.40 41.09 -4.57
CA GLY A 388 -21.19 39.86 -3.79
C GLY A 388 -21.36 38.59 -4.63
N ILE A 389 -22.39 38.54 -5.47
CA ILE A 389 -22.60 37.42 -6.41
C ILE A 389 -21.43 37.30 -7.37
N MET A 390 -20.97 38.40 -7.97
CA MET A 390 -19.84 38.38 -8.91
C MET A 390 -18.56 37.85 -8.26
N SER A 391 -18.29 38.22 -7.00
CA SER A 391 -17.15 37.69 -6.25
C SER A 391 -17.28 36.19 -6.04
N ALA A 392 -18.43 35.71 -5.51
CA ALA A 392 -18.65 34.29 -5.24
C ALA A 392 -18.59 33.43 -6.51
N VAL A 393 -19.08 33.97 -7.64
CA VAL A 393 -19.01 33.33 -8.96
C VAL A 393 -17.57 33.27 -9.48
N SER A 394 -16.77 34.33 -9.27
CA SER A 394 -15.35 34.34 -9.61
C SER A 394 -14.59 33.27 -8.84
N ASP A 395 -14.81 33.18 -7.53
CA ASP A 395 -14.20 32.15 -6.67
C ASP A 395 -14.60 30.73 -7.13
N SER A 396 -15.87 30.53 -7.47
CA SER A 396 -16.37 29.25 -8.00
C SER A 396 -15.71 28.85 -9.32
N LYS A 397 -15.46 29.83 -10.20
CA LYS A 397 -14.74 29.62 -11.47
C LYS A 397 -13.28 29.24 -11.23
N GLU A 398 -12.61 29.91 -10.30
CA GLU A 398 -11.24 29.57 -9.93
C GLU A 398 -11.14 28.18 -9.32
N GLN A 399 -12.05 27.82 -8.42
CA GLN A 399 -12.11 26.49 -7.81
C GLN A 399 -12.32 25.40 -8.86
N SER A 400 -13.24 25.62 -9.81
CA SER A 400 -13.47 24.69 -10.93
C SER A 400 -12.22 24.53 -11.80
N SER A 401 -11.52 25.62 -12.10
CA SER A 401 -10.26 25.60 -12.85
C SER A 401 -9.12 24.92 -12.09
N ARG A 402 -9.11 24.99 -10.76
CA ARG A 402 -8.16 24.27 -9.92
C ARG A 402 -8.45 22.77 -9.94
N ILE A 403 -9.71 22.36 -9.84
CA ILE A 403 -10.10 20.93 -9.94
C ILE A 403 -9.64 20.35 -11.28
N GLN A 404 -9.81 21.06 -12.39
CA GLN A 404 -9.34 20.62 -13.71
C GLN A 404 -7.83 20.33 -13.72
N ARG A 405 -7.01 21.24 -13.18
CA ARG A 405 -5.54 21.07 -13.10
C ARG A 405 -5.12 19.92 -12.19
N GLU A 406 -5.79 19.75 -11.05
CA GLU A 406 -5.52 18.61 -10.15
C GLU A 406 -5.86 17.29 -10.84
N LEU A 407 -6.94 17.25 -11.64
CA LEU A 407 -7.32 16.06 -12.40
C LEU A 407 -6.34 15.74 -13.52
N GLU A 408 -5.75 16.73 -14.20
CA GLU A 408 -4.68 16.50 -15.17
C GLU A 408 -3.48 15.77 -14.52
N ASN A 409 -3.07 16.21 -13.33
CA ASN A 409 -2.02 15.52 -12.57
C ASN A 409 -2.48 14.12 -12.12
N PHE A 410 -3.73 13.99 -11.68
CA PHE A 410 -4.30 12.71 -11.26
C PHE A 410 -4.29 11.70 -12.41
N PHE A 411 -4.68 12.09 -13.64
CA PHE A 411 -4.61 11.20 -14.80
C PHE A 411 -3.20 10.72 -15.10
N LYS A 412 -2.18 11.56 -14.89
CA LYS A 412 -0.78 11.14 -15.02
C LYS A 412 -0.41 10.07 -13.98
N VAL A 413 -0.83 10.25 -12.73
CA VAL A 413 -0.61 9.26 -11.67
C VAL A 413 -1.33 7.94 -11.98
N MET A 414 -2.53 8.00 -12.56
CA MET A 414 -3.27 6.81 -12.96
C MET A 414 -2.56 6.04 -14.08
N GLU A 415 -1.94 6.74 -15.04
CA GLU A 415 -1.12 6.12 -16.09
C GLU A 415 0.11 5.42 -15.50
N ASP A 416 0.84 6.10 -14.60
CA ASP A 416 1.99 5.52 -13.90
C ASP A 416 1.58 4.28 -13.08
N MET A 417 0.42 4.34 -12.43
CA MET A 417 -0.14 3.21 -11.67
C MET A 417 -0.50 2.04 -12.59
N ASN A 418 -1.07 2.30 -13.77
CA ASN A 418 -1.39 1.26 -14.75
C ASN A 418 -0.14 0.53 -15.24
N GLN A 419 0.95 1.28 -15.48
CA GLN A 419 2.25 0.70 -15.83
C GLN A 419 2.84 -0.15 -14.70
N ALA A 420 2.75 0.33 -13.45
CA ALA A 420 3.21 -0.42 -12.28
C ALA A 420 2.42 -1.74 -12.11
N VAL A 421 1.10 -1.70 -12.31
CA VAL A 421 0.25 -2.91 -12.27
C VAL A 421 0.66 -3.88 -13.37
N ALA A 422 0.85 -3.42 -14.60
CA ALA A 422 1.33 -4.28 -15.69
C ALA A 422 2.69 -4.93 -15.38
N GLN A 423 3.59 -4.21 -14.71
CA GLN A 423 4.88 -4.74 -14.28
C GLN A 423 4.76 -5.81 -13.18
N VAL A 424 3.82 -5.64 -12.24
CA VAL A 424 3.53 -6.65 -11.22
C VAL A 424 2.96 -7.92 -11.85
N ALA A 425 2.02 -7.80 -12.81
CA ALA A 425 1.52 -8.94 -13.58
C ALA A 425 2.66 -9.69 -14.28
N SER A 426 3.53 -8.97 -15.00
CA SER A 426 4.69 -9.57 -15.66
C SER A 426 5.63 -10.27 -14.68
N SER A 427 5.83 -9.69 -13.49
CA SER A 427 6.68 -10.31 -12.46
C SER A 427 6.04 -11.58 -11.89
N ALA A 428 4.71 -11.65 -11.82
CA ALA A 428 3.98 -12.84 -11.41
C ALA A 428 4.14 -13.97 -12.44
N ASP A 429 4.04 -13.64 -13.73
CA ASP A 429 4.27 -14.60 -14.83
C ASP A 429 5.72 -15.12 -14.83
N GLU A 430 6.71 -14.23 -14.69
CA GLU A 430 8.12 -14.61 -14.56
C GLU A 430 8.37 -15.50 -13.35
N LEU A 431 7.74 -15.20 -12.20
CA LEU A 431 7.84 -16.02 -10.99
C LEU A 431 7.25 -17.41 -11.22
N SER A 432 6.13 -17.50 -11.94
CA SER A 432 5.52 -18.77 -12.32
C SER A 432 6.45 -19.59 -13.22
N GLU A 433 7.05 -18.97 -14.24
CA GLU A 433 7.98 -19.62 -15.16
C GLU A 433 9.26 -20.11 -14.45
N ILE A 434 9.82 -19.30 -13.54
CA ILE A 434 10.98 -19.71 -12.71
C ILE A 434 10.61 -20.92 -11.85
N THR A 435 9.39 -20.95 -11.32
CA THR A 435 8.92 -22.04 -10.44
C THR A 435 8.72 -23.36 -11.21
N GLU A 436 8.29 -23.31 -12.48
CA GLU A 436 8.22 -24.50 -13.33
C GLU A 436 9.59 -25.09 -13.66
N ASN A 437 10.64 -24.27 -13.64
CA ASN A 437 12.02 -24.66 -13.98
C ASN A 437 12.91 -25.00 -12.77
N LEU A 438 12.50 -24.61 -11.55
CA LEU A 438 13.01 -25.13 -10.27
C LEU A 438 12.66 -26.60 -10.14
#